data_AF-A0A8J7QTD9-F1
#
_entry.id   AF-A0A8J7QTD9-F1
#
_cell.length_a   1.000
_cell.length_b   1.000
_cell.length_c   1.000
_cell.angle_alpha   90.00
_cell.angle_beta   90.00
_cell.angle_gamma   90.00
#
_symmetry.space_group_name_H-M   'P 1'
#
loop_
_entity.id
_entity.type
_entity.pdbx_description
1 polymer ?
#
loop_
_entity_poly.entity_id
_entity_poly.type
_entity_poly.pdbx_seq_one_letter_code
_entity_poly.pdbx_strand_id
1 'polypeptide(L)' 'TRHHKEVVALNGGGTCIYLQTPRLDISSTVIRQKWKGGKSLAGLVPPAELSVMLSHKDTISSCWR' A
#
# COMPACT_ATOMS: atom_id res chain seq x y z
N THR A 1 21.58 3.38 12.03
CA THR A 1 20.89 2.25 12.68
C THR A 1 21.15 1.01 11.84
N ARG A 2 21.80 -0.01 12.39
CA ARG A 2 22.19 -1.22 11.62
C ARG A 2 20.93 -2.06 11.40
N HIS A 3 20.37 -2.06 10.19
CA HIS A 3 19.21 -2.89 9.88
C HIS A 3 19.61 -4.36 10.03
N HIS A 4 19.01 -5.05 11.00
CA HIS A 4 19.24 -6.47 11.20
C HIS A 4 18.55 -7.22 10.07
N LYS A 5 19.34 -7.77 9.16
CA LYS A 5 18.87 -8.65 8.08
C LYS A 5 18.87 -10.08 8.63
N GLU A 6 17.68 -10.66 8.79
CA GLU A 6 17.56 -12.08 9.13
C GLU A 6 17.48 -12.89 7.84
N VAL A 7 18.26 -13.97 7.77
CA VAL A 7 18.43 -14.80 6.58
C VAL A 7 18.16 -16.25 6.98
N VAL A 8 17.16 -16.86 6.35
CA VAL A 8 16.70 -18.22 6.66
C VAL A 8 16.85 -19.10 5.41
N ALA A 9 17.54 -20.23 5.54
CA ALA A 9 17.60 -21.23 4.48
C ALA A 9 16.27 -22.01 4.42
N LEU A 10 15.72 -22.19 3.21
CA LEU A 10 14.43 -22.88 3.02
C LEU A 10 14.64 -24.38 2.73
N ASN A 11 13.70 -25.20 3.22
CA ASN A 11 13.65 -26.62 2.87
C ASN A 11 13.37 -26.78 1.38
N GLY A 12 14.23 -27.52 0.67
CA GLY A 12 14.20 -27.61 -0.80
C GLY A 12 15.16 -26.65 -1.51
N GLY A 13 15.94 -25.86 -0.76
CA GLY A 13 16.94 -24.94 -1.30
C GLY A 13 16.44 -23.49 -1.38
N GLY A 14 17.38 -22.56 -1.59
CA GLY A 14 17.10 -21.12 -1.60
C GLY A 14 17.14 -20.47 -0.22
N THR A 15 16.96 -19.15 -0.21
CA THR A 15 17.16 -18.31 0.96
C THR A 15 16.04 -17.28 1.09
N CYS A 16 15.39 -17.23 2.25
CA CYS A 16 14.48 -16.16 2.63
C CYS A 16 15.25 -15.06 3.35
N ILE A 17 14.99 -13.80 3.00
CA ILE A 17 15.58 -12.63 3.63
C ILE A 17 14.44 -11.81 4.22
N TYR A 18 14.43 -11.65 5.55
CA TYR A 18 13.53 -10.75 6.23
C TYR A 18 14.15 -9.36 6.30
N LEU A 19 13.45 -8.40 5.71
CA LEU A 19 13.80 -6.99 5.75
C LEU A 19 12.92 -6.30 6.79
N GLN A 20 13.54 -5.71 7.81
CA GLN A 20 12.83 -4.81 8.72
C GLN A 20 12.48 -3.53 7.95
N THR A 21 11.23 -3.43 7.52
CA THR A 21 10.69 -2.21 6.91
C THR A 21 9.79 -1.49 7.92
N PRO A 22 9.83 -0.15 7.96
CA PRO A 22 8.87 0.60 8.75
C PRO A 22 7.45 0.26 8.26
N ARG A 23 6.60 -0.13 9.20
CA ARG A 23 5.22 -0.54 8.88
C ARG A 23 4.36 0.69 8.69
N LEU A 24 3.76 0.82 7.52
CA LEU A 24 2.62 1.70 7.29
C LEU A 24 1.36 0.86 7.41
N ASP A 25 0.47 1.20 8.34
CA ASP A 25 -0.81 0.50 8.51
C ASP A 25 -1.84 1.01 7.48
N ILE A 26 -1.53 0.75 6.21
CA ILE A 26 -2.33 1.15 5.05
C ILE A 26 -2.47 -0.07 4.15
N SER A 27 -3.70 -0.33 3.71
CA SER A 27 -4.00 -1.33 2.69
C SER A 27 -4.89 -0.72 1.61
N SER A 28 -4.89 -1.35 0.43
CA SER A 28 -5.78 -0.94 -0.66
C SER A 28 -7.26 -1.02 -0.25
N THR A 29 -7.63 -1.94 0.63
CA THR A 29 -9.00 -2.05 1.16
C THR A 29 -9.39 -0.82 1.97
N VAL A 30 -8.51 -0.35 2.86
CA VAL A 30 -8.75 0.87 3.66
C VAL A 30 -8.85 2.11 2.77
N ILE A 31 -8.00 2.20 1.74
CA ILE A 31 -8.06 3.30 0.76
C ILE A 31 -9.40 3.31 0.04
N ARG A 32 -9.87 2.16 -0.47
CA ARG A 32 -11.17 2.05 -1.15
C ARG A 32 -12.35 2.39 -0.24
N GLN A 33 -12.32 1.96 1.02
CA GLN A 33 -13.36 2.29 1.99
C GLN A 33 -13.42 3.81 2.27
N LYS A 34 -12.26 4.45 2.45
CA LYS A 34 -12.18 5.91 2.62
C LYS A 34 -12.68 6.66 1.38
N TRP A 35 -12.31 6.20 0.18
CA TRP A 35 -12.81 6.73 -1.08
C TRP A 35 -14.34 6.68 -1.14
N LYS A 36 -14.94 5.49 -0.92
CA LYS A 36 -16.40 5.30 -0.87
C LYS A 36 -17.08 6.20 0.16
N GLY A 37 -16.44 6.39 1.32
CA GLY A 37 -16.96 7.23 2.40
C GLY A 37 -16.72 8.73 2.20
N GLY A 38 -16.22 9.18 1.03
CA GLY A 38 -15.92 10.59 0.76
C GLY A 38 -14.85 11.18 1.67
N LYS A 39 -13.99 10.34 2.26
CA LYS A 39 -12.90 10.78 3.15
C LYS A 39 -11.67 11.13 2.31
N SER A 40 -10.91 12.12 2.79
CA SER A 40 -9.63 12.47 2.18
C SER A 40 -8.65 11.30 2.23
N LEU A 41 -7.87 11.15 1.16
CA LEU A 41 -6.77 10.19 1.02
C LEU A 41 -5.39 10.85 1.13
N ALA A 42 -5.32 12.15 1.42
CA ALA A 42 -4.05 12.87 1.58
C ALA A 42 -3.20 12.20 2.67
N GLY A 43 -1.92 11.93 2.35
CA GLY A 43 -0.99 11.22 3.24
C GLY A 43 -1.14 9.70 3.26
N LEU A 44 -2.15 9.14 2.59
CA LEU A 44 -2.31 7.69 2.42
C LEU A 44 -1.85 7.19 1.06
N VAL A 45 -1.79 8.10 0.08
CA VAL A 45 -1.27 7.87 -1.27
C VAL A 45 -0.34 9.03 -1.65
N PRO A 46 0.63 8.81 -2.56
CA PRO A 46 1.45 9.89 -3.09
C PRO A 46 0.58 10.99 -3.73
N PRO A 47 0.96 12.28 -3.63
CA PRO A 47 0.17 13.38 -4.19
C PRO A 47 -0.11 13.24 -5.69
N ALA A 48 0.85 12.73 -6.46
CA ALA A 48 0.67 12.47 -7.89
C ALA A 48 -0.41 11.42 -8.16
N GLU A 49 -0.40 10.32 -7.40
CA GLU A 49 -1.44 9.29 -7.48
C GLU A 49 -2.81 9.83 -7.07
N LEU A 50 -2.87 10.65 -6.01
CA LEU A 50 -4.12 11.30 -5.62
C LEU A 50 -4.67 12.18 -6.75
N SER A 51 -3.80 12.93 -7.43
CA SER A 51 -4.19 13.74 -8.57
C SER A 51 -4.80 12.89 -9.68
N VAL A 52 -4.14 11.78 -10.06
CA VAL A 52 -4.66 10.86 -11.09
C VAL A 52 -5.99 10.25 -10.67
N MET A 53 -6.14 9.86 -9.40
CA MET A 53 -7.38 9.30 -8.88
C MET A 53 -8.53 10.30 -8.96
N LEU A 54 -8.28 11.56 -8.60
CA LEU A 54 -9.29 12.62 -8.67
C LEU A 54 -9.67 12.95 -10.12
N SER A 55 -8.70 12.97 -11.04
CA SER A 55 -8.97 13.16 -12.48
C SER A 55 -9.82 12.05 -13.09
N HIS A 56 -9.76 10.84 -12.55
CA HIS A 56 -10.52 9.67 -13.03
C HIS A 56 -11.60 9.22 -12.02
N LYS A 57 -12.10 10.16 -11.20
CA LYS A 57 -13.03 9.89 -10.09
C LYS A 57 -14.21 9.01 -10.49
N ASP A 58 -14.83 9.30 -11.63
CA ASP A 58 -16.07 8.63 -12.04
C ASP A 58 -15.79 7.17 -12.44
N THR A 59 -14.72 6.96 -13.22
CA THR A 59 -14.23 5.63 -13.59
C THR A 59 -13.89 4.80 -12.35
N ILE A 60 -13.08 5.36 -11.45
CA ILE A 60 -12.69 4.66 -10.20
C ILE A 60 -13.91 4.31 -9.37
N SER A 61 -14.86 5.24 -9.20
CA SER A 61 -16.07 5.00 -8.42
C SER A 61 -16.97 3.93 -9.04
N SER A 62 -16.96 3.78 -10.38
CA SER A 62 -17.68 2.70 -11.06
C SER A 62 -17.01 1.33 -10.86
N CYS A 63 -15.68 1.27 -10.91
CA CYS A 63 -14.91 0.03 -10.75
C CYS A 63 -14.89 -0.45 -9.30
N TRP A 64 -14.88 0.48 -8.35
CA TRP A 64 -14.81 0.18 -6.93
C TRP A 64 -16.19 0.11 -6.28
N ARG A 65 -17.23 -0.36 -6.98
CA ARG A 65 -18.57 -0.54 -6.37
C ARG A 65 -18.57 -1.42 -5.12
#